data_AF-A0AAW8E4C5-F1
#
_entry.id   AF-A0AAW8E4C5-F1
#
_cell.length_a   1.000
_cell.length_b   1.000
_cell.length_c   1.000
_cell.angle_alpha   90.00
_cell.angle_beta   90.00
_cell.angle_gamma   90.00
#
_symmetry.space_group_name_H-M   'P 1'
#
loop_
_entity.id
_entity.type
_entity.pdbx_description
1 polymer ?
#
loop_
_entity_poly.entity_id
_entity_poly.type
_entity_poly.pdbx_seq_one_letter_code
_entity_poly.pdbx_strand_id
1 'polypeptide(L)'
;MLDSARLLYRGESEAAEPNFNPSYRYLRTSVNGRVVFMVLGYIDQRAEGPVEVWYSGSGEVVRLLNGQLVGTTGLSIDWRDVRLSNPPAWQAHAVNPTQTYVRERDLMPGYRFSIRDDIARTSIAPPTDSALASASANSLRWYEERSVSRPAAASVPPARFGVSFASGAPQVVYSEQCLSRDLCMSFEQWTPPAPAAATAARAGT
;
A
#
# COMPACT_ATOMS: atom_id res chain seq x y z
N MET A 1 14.15 16.02 18.77
CA MET A 1 12.70 15.71 18.91
C MET A 1 12.36 14.50 18.05
N LEU A 2 12.72 13.29 18.51
CA LEU A 2 12.37 12.01 17.86
C LEU A 2 12.29 10.96 18.98
N ASP A 3 11.29 11.06 19.86
CA ASP A 3 11.15 10.11 20.98
C ASP A 3 9.70 9.61 21.20
N SER A 4 8.78 9.88 20.26
CA SER A 4 7.35 9.58 20.46
C SER A 4 6.84 8.30 19.79
N ALA A 5 7.70 7.43 19.24
CA ALA A 5 7.23 6.31 18.41
C ALA A 5 7.54 4.90 18.96
N ARG A 6 7.92 4.74 20.23
CA ARG A 6 8.31 3.43 20.80
C ARG A 6 7.24 2.75 21.67
N LEU A 7 5.97 3.12 21.53
CA LEU A 7 4.91 2.67 22.44
C LEU A 7 3.76 1.90 21.76
N LEU A 8 4.06 0.94 20.88
CA LEU A 8 3.12 -0.10 20.42
C LEU A 8 4.00 -1.30 19.98
N TYR A 9 4.08 -2.49 20.58
CA TYR A 9 3.14 -3.25 21.39
C TYR A 9 3.89 -4.47 22.01
N ARG A 10 3.57 -4.86 23.24
CA ARG A 10 3.75 -6.24 23.74
C ARG A 10 2.67 -7.09 23.09
N GLY A 11 3.02 -8.24 22.53
CA GLY A 11 2.10 -9.08 21.77
C GLY A 11 0.78 -9.39 22.47
N GLU A 12 -0.32 -9.00 21.84
CA GLU A 12 -1.67 -9.50 22.07
C GLU A 12 -2.44 -9.45 20.74
N SER A 13 -3.36 -10.41 20.58
CA SER A 13 -4.20 -10.68 19.42
C SER A 13 -5.13 -9.52 19.07
N GLU A 14 -5.38 -9.31 17.77
CA GLU A 14 -6.26 -8.28 17.19
C GLU A 14 -5.99 -6.88 17.76
N ALA A 15 -5.07 -6.15 17.12
CA ALA A 15 -4.68 -4.82 17.56
C ALA A 15 -5.92 -3.93 17.71
N ALA A 16 -6.27 -3.61 18.96
CA ALA A 16 -7.17 -2.51 19.26
C ALA A 16 -6.71 -1.29 18.45
N GLU A 17 -7.64 -0.60 17.79
CA GLU A 17 -7.29 0.57 16.99
C GLU A 17 -6.46 1.53 17.85
N PRO A 18 -5.24 1.89 17.41
CA PRO A 18 -4.38 2.75 18.20
C PRO A 18 -5.05 4.11 18.36
N ASN A 19 -4.73 4.82 19.44
CA ASN A 19 -5.18 6.20 19.58
C ASN A 19 -4.51 7.06 18.48
N PHE A 20 -5.27 7.35 17.44
CA PHE A 20 -4.76 8.08 16.28
C PHE A 20 -4.61 9.56 16.60
N ASN A 21 -3.40 10.09 16.38
CA ASN A 21 -3.19 11.52 16.34
C ASN A 21 -3.70 12.07 14.99
N PRO A 22 -4.69 12.99 14.97
CA PRO A 22 -5.30 13.50 13.74
C PRO A 22 -4.33 14.36 12.89
N SER A 23 -3.19 14.77 13.44
CA SER A 23 -2.16 15.52 12.70
C SER A 23 -1.33 14.64 11.76
N TYR A 24 -1.52 13.32 11.78
CA TYR A 24 -0.79 12.39 10.93
C TYR A 24 -1.69 11.72 9.88
N ARG A 25 -1.07 11.29 8.79
CA ARG A 25 -1.68 10.42 7.79
C ARG A 25 -1.34 8.98 8.10
N TYR A 26 -2.32 8.10 7.96
CA TYR A 26 -2.18 6.67 8.27
C TYR A 26 -2.40 5.81 7.04
N LEU A 27 -1.71 4.68 7.01
CA LEU A 27 -1.90 3.61 6.05
C LEU A 27 -2.32 2.37 6.83
N ARG A 28 -3.53 1.88 6.58
CA ARG A 28 -3.96 0.58 7.08
C ARG A 28 -3.31 -0.48 6.19
N THR A 29 -2.49 -1.32 6.79
CA THR A 29 -1.77 -2.39 6.11
C THR A 29 -2.23 -3.74 6.62
N SER A 30 -2.67 -4.62 5.73
CA SER A 30 -2.95 -6.02 6.06
C SER A 30 -1.82 -6.90 5.55
N VAL A 31 -1.29 -7.78 6.38
CA VAL A 31 -0.27 -8.76 6.02
C VAL A 31 -0.52 -10.05 6.80
N ASN A 32 -0.63 -11.19 6.12
CA ASN A 32 -0.89 -12.49 6.72
C ASN A 32 -2.09 -12.49 7.71
N GLY A 33 -3.17 -11.80 7.34
CA GLY A 33 -4.38 -11.66 8.16
C GLY A 33 -4.25 -10.73 9.36
N ARG A 34 -3.10 -10.07 9.55
CA ARG A 34 -2.88 -9.09 10.62
C ARG A 34 -2.96 -7.69 10.05
N VAL A 35 -3.66 -6.82 10.78
CA VAL A 35 -3.73 -5.39 10.46
C VAL A 35 -2.69 -4.64 11.28
N VAL A 36 -1.92 -3.79 10.61
CA VAL A 36 -1.02 -2.81 11.22
C VAL A 36 -1.34 -1.43 10.64
N PHE A 37 -1.19 -0.40 11.45
CA PHE A 37 -1.33 0.98 10.98
C PHE A 37 0.05 1.62 10.90
N MET A 38 0.41 2.07 9.71
CA MET A 38 1.67 2.78 9.44
C MET A 38 1.43 4.28 9.39
N VAL A 39 2.43 5.07 9.75
CA VAL A 39 2.39 6.54 9.73
C VAL A 39 3.21 7.05 8.54
N LEU A 40 2.67 8.03 7.82
CA LEU A 40 3.44 8.72 6.78
C LEU A 40 4.56 9.51 7.44
N GLY A 41 5.81 9.14 7.14
CA GLY A 41 6.98 9.89 7.61
C GLY A 41 7.25 11.11 6.73
N TYR A 42 7.41 10.88 5.43
CA TYR A 42 7.70 11.93 4.46
C TYR A 42 7.35 11.49 3.03
N ILE A 43 7.45 12.45 2.11
CA ILE A 43 7.33 12.22 0.66
C ILE A 43 8.71 12.43 0.05
N ASP A 44 9.23 11.38 -0.58
CA ASP A 44 10.49 11.38 -1.34
C ASP A 44 10.19 11.77 -2.79
N GLN A 45 10.88 12.76 -3.33
CA GLN A 45 10.66 13.21 -4.72
C GLN A 45 11.59 12.47 -5.66
N ARG A 46 11.03 11.67 -6.57
CA ARG A 46 11.78 10.94 -7.59
C ARG A 46 11.40 11.42 -8.99
N ALA A 47 12.19 11.04 -9.99
CA ALA A 47 11.92 11.37 -11.38
C ALA A 47 10.56 10.82 -11.85
N GLU A 48 10.15 9.67 -11.31
CA GLU A 48 8.88 9.00 -11.60
C GLU A 48 7.68 9.61 -10.86
N GLY A 49 7.92 10.40 -9.80
CA GLY A 49 6.88 11.07 -9.01
C GLY A 49 7.12 11.02 -7.49
N PRO A 50 6.17 11.54 -6.71
CA PRO A 50 6.25 11.56 -5.24
C PRO A 50 6.04 10.15 -4.66
N VAL A 51 7.01 9.68 -3.89
CA VAL A 51 6.98 8.41 -3.17
C VAL A 51 6.63 8.65 -1.71
N GLU A 52 5.52 8.09 -1.27
CA GLU A 52 5.10 8.12 0.14
C GLU A 52 5.91 7.09 0.93
N VAL A 53 6.57 7.52 2.01
CA VAL A 53 7.38 6.66 2.88
C VAL A 53 6.66 6.45 4.21
N TRP A 54 6.21 5.22 4.44
CA TRP A 54 5.39 4.81 5.57
C TRP A 54 6.19 3.99 6.57
N TYR A 55 5.98 4.25 7.86
CA TYR A 55 6.68 3.58 8.96
C TYR A 55 5.70 2.84 9.85
N SER A 56 6.01 1.60 10.19
CA SER A 56 5.31 0.86 11.25
C SER A 56 5.82 1.28 12.64
N GLY A 57 5.13 0.82 13.69
CA GLY A 57 5.62 0.94 15.07
C GLY A 57 6.82 0.04 15.42
N SER A 58 7.09 -1.00 14.62
CA SER A 58 8.21 -1.94 14.83
C SER A 58 9.44 -1.62 13.96
N GLY A 59 9.36 -0.60 13.09
CA GLY A 59 10.48 -0.11 12.30
C GLY A 59 10.50 -0.60 10.84
N GLU A 60 9.51 -1.37 10.41
CA GLU A 60 9.33 -1.69 8.99
C GLU A 60 8.97 -0.43 8.19
N VAL A 61 9.47 -0.38 6.95
CA VAL A 61 9.22 0.73 6.02
C VAL A 61 8.55 0.21 4.76
N VAL A 62 7.52 0.92 4.30
CA VAL A 62 6.86 0.69 3.01
C VAL A 62 6.93 1.97 2.19
N ARG A 63 7.24 1.85 0.90
CA ARG A 63 7.32 2.97 -0.05
C ARG A 63 6.31 2.78 -1.16
N LEU A 64 5.43 3.75 -1.33
CA LEU A 64 4.36 3.71 -2.34
C LEU A 64 4.51 4.88 -3.33
N LEU A 65 4.57 4.57 -4.62
CA LEU A 65 4.44 5.53 -5.70
C LEU A 65 3.02 5.42 -6.25
N ASN A 66 2.15 6.37 -5.88
CA ASN A 66 0.74 6.34 -6.30
C ASN A 66 0.08 4.97 -6.09
N GLY A 67 0.23 4.41 -4.88
CA GLY A 67 -0.29 3.10 -4.49
C GLY A 67 0.52 1.88 -4.97
N GLN A 68 1.46 2.03 -5.90
CA GLN A 68 2.36 0.93 -6.32
C GLN A 68 3.52 0.77 -5.34
N LEU A 69 3.80 -0.47 -4.94
CA LEU A 69 4.87 -0.80 -4.02
C LEU A 69 6.21 -0.62 -4.71
N VAL A 70 6.96 0.41 -4.30
CA VAL A 70 8.26 0.74 -4.86
C VAL A 70 9.43 0.49 -3.92
N GLY A 71 9.14 0.02 -2.71
CA GLY A 71 10.16 -0.60 -1.87
C GLY A 71 9.70 -0.90 -0.46
N THR A 72 10.45 -1.75 0.21
CA THR A 72 10.27 -2.13 1.61
C THR A 72 11.60 -2.18 2.34
N THR A 73 11.56 -2.14 3.66
CA THR A 73 12.73 -2.36 4.51
C THR A 73 12.30 -2.99 5.83
N GLY A 74 13.00 -4.04 6.26
CA GLY A 74 12.75 -4.69 7.54
C GLY A 74 11.77 -5.86 7.47
N LEU A 75 11.36 -6.27 6.27
CA LEU A 75 10.54 -7.48 6.06
C LEU A 75 11.40 -8.73 5.87
N SER A 76 10.78 -9.91 5.93
CA SER A 76 11.48 -11.18 5.64
C SER A 76 11.99 -11.29 4.20
N ILE A 77 11.28 -10.63 3.28
CA ILE A 77 11.71 -10.36 1.91
C ILE A 77 11.46 -8.89 1.67
N ASP A 78 12.50 -8.18 1.25
CA ASP A 78 12.43 -6.78 0.89
C ASP A 78 12.58 -6.58 -0.62
N TRP A 79 11.69 -5.78 -1.20
CA TRP A 79 11.97 -5.12 -2.47
C TRP A 79 12.75 -3.84 -2.14
N ARG A 80 14.07 -3.84 -2.34
CA ARG A 80 14.94 -2.74 -1.91
C ARG A 80 14.76 -1.48 -2.75
N ASP A 81 14.58 -1.68 -4.05
CA ASP A 81 14.29 -0.64 -5.03
C ASP A 81 13.41 -1.24 -6.12
N VAL A 82 12.50 -0.43 -6.64
CA VAL A 82 11.64 -0.78 -7.76
C VAL A 82 11.53 0.43 -8.67
N ARG A 83 11.80 0.21 -9.95
CA ARG A 83 11.73 1.23 -10.99
C ARG A 83 10.65 0.84 -11.98
N LEU A 84 9.77 1.78 -12.28
CA LEU A 84 8.66 1.57 -13.20
C LEU A 84 8.94 2.35 -14.48
N SER A 85 9.14 1.64 -15.58
CA SER A 85 9.39 2.27 -16.88
C SER A 85 8.08 2.48 -17.62
N ASN A 86 7.70 3.74 -17.80
CA ASN A 86 6.48 4.17 -18.49
C ASN A 86 5.18 3.53 -17.94
N PRO A 87 4.93 3.56 -16.62
CA PRO A 87 3.67 3.06 -16.08
C PRO A 87 2.51 3.87 -16.65
N PRO A 88 1.46 3.24 -17.19
CA PRO A 88 0.34 3.94 -17.76
C PRO A 88 -0.43 4.68 -16.66
N ALA A 89 -0.96 5.85 -17.01
CA ALA A 89 -1.88 6.56 -16.13
C ALA A 89 -3.14 5.71 -15.83
N TRP A 90 -3.71 5.87 -14.64
CA TRP A 90 -5.00 5.27 -14.31
C TRP A 90 -6.11 5.92 -15.15
N GLN A 91 -6.98 5.10 -15.75
CA GLN A 91 -7.98 5.57 -16.71
C GLN A 91 -9.40 5.23 -16.27
N ALA A 92 -10.28 6.22 -16.19
CA ALA A 92 -11.65 6.04 -15.70
C ALA A 92 -12.52 5.08 -16.56
N HIS A 93 -12.16 4.90 -17.84
CA HIS A 93 -12.92 4.11 -18.81
C HIS A 93 -12.13 2.89 -19.29
N ALA A 94 -12.78 1.74 -19.34
CA ALA A 94 -12.21 0.44 -19.71
C ALA A 94 -11.98 0.27 -21.23
N VAL A 95 -11.78 1.35 -21.99
CA VAL A 95 -11.72 1.31 -23.46
C VAL A 95 -10.41 0.69 -23.98
N ASN A 96 -9.41 0.49 -23.11
CA ASN A 96 -8.09 -0.03 -23.51
C ASN A 96 -7.92 -1.53 -23.21
N PRO A 97 -7.58 -2.36 -24.22
CA PRO A 97 -7.68 -3.83 -24.12
C PRO A 97 -6.67 -4.49 -23.17
N THR A 98 -5.55 -3.87 -22.84
CA THR A 98 -4.59 -4.23 -21.77
C THR A 98 -3.50 -3.17 -21.86
N GLN A 99 -3.05 -2.63 -20.74
CA GLN A 99 -1.92 -1.70 -20.73
C GLN A 99 -0.65 -2.44 -20.29
N THR A 100 0.49 -2.14 -20.89
CA THR A 100 1.75 -2.84 -20.55
C THR A 100 2.85 -1.86 -20.18
N TYR A 101 3.67 -2.25 -19.21
CA TYR A 101 4.86 -1.51 -18.81
C TYR A 101 5.90 -2.44 -18.18
N VAL A 102 7.09 -1.93 -17.88
CA VAL A 102 8.17 -2.73 -17.27
C VAL A 102 8.36 -2.30 -15.82
N ARG A 103 8.51 -3.29 -14.94
CA ARG A 103 8.95 -3.13 -13.56
C ARG A 103 10.32 -3.80 -13.40
N GLU A 104 11.31 -3.05 -12.96
CA GLU A 104 12.59 -3.59 -12.52
C GLU A 104 12.65 -3.55 -10.99
N ARG A 105 13.10 -4.62 -10.35
CA ARG A 105 13.14 -4.70 -8.88
C ARG A 105 14.39 -5.40 -8.35
N ASP A 106 14.86 -4.91 -7.21
CA ASP A 106 15.97 -5.45 -6.45
C ASP A 106 15.46 -6.11 -5.16
N LEU A 107 15.94 -7.32 -4.84
CA LEU A 107 15.43 -8.13 -3.74
C LEU A 107 16.50 -8.46 -2.70
N MET A 108 16.06 -8.49 -1.43
CA MET A 108 16.76 -9.09 -0.30
C MET A 108 15.83 -10.02 0.48
N PRO A 109 16.33 -11.06 1.16
CA PRO A 109 17.70 -11.56 1.14
C PRO A 109 18.08 -12.24 -0.19
N GLY A 110 19.37 -12.53 -0.38
CA GLY A 110 19.88 -13.23 -1.57
C GLY A 110 20.37 -12.33 -2.71
N TYR A 111 20.32 -11.00 -2.52
CA TYR A 111 20.95 -9.98 -3.39
C TYR A 111 20.69 -10.20 -4.88
N ARG A 112 19.40 -10.25 -5.24
CA ARG A 112 18.97 -10.43 -6.63
C ARG A 112 18.64 -9.06 -7.19
N PHE A 113 19.40 -8.60 -8.16
CA PHE A 113 19.28 -7.26 -8.72
C PHE A 113 18.68 -7.30 -10.13
N SER A 114 18.07 -6.19 -10.53
CA SER A 114 17.53 -5.95 -11.86
C SER A 114 16.61 -7.07 -12.35
N ILE A 115 15.78 -7.61 -11.45
CA ILE A 115 14.74 -8.57 -11.87
C ILE A 115 13.72 -7.79 -12.68
N ARG A 116 13.60 -8.15 -13.95
CA ARG A 116 12.68 -7.52 -14.88
C ARG A 116 11.36 -8.28 -14.97
N ASP A 117 10.29 -7.59 -14.60
CA ASP A 117 8.91 -8.02 -14.83
C ASP A 117 8.29 -7.19 -15.97
N ASP A 118 7.85 -7.85 -17.04
CA ASP A 118 6.92 -7.25 -17.98
C ASP A 118 5.52 -7.35 -17.35
N ILE A 119 4.84 -6.22 -17.19
CA ILE A 119 3.55 -6.12 -16.51
C ILE A 119 2.44 -5.88 -17.52
N ALA A 120 1.34 -6.63 -17.37
CA ALA A 120 0.07 -6.38 -18.02
C ALA A 120 -0.96 -5.90 -16.98
N ARG A 121 -1.54 -4.72 -17.20
CA ARG A 121 -2.62 -4.14 -16.39
C ARG A 121 -3.94 -4.22 -17.15
N THR A 122 -4.97 -4.74 -16.49
CA THR A 122 -6.34 -4.84 -17.01
C THR A 122 -7.34 -4.30 -16.00
N SER A 123 -8.51 -3.86 -16.47
CA SER A 123 -9.62 -3.54 -15.57
C SER A 123 -10.35 -4.82 -15.17
N ILE A 124 -10.76 -4.91 -13.91
CA ILE A 124 -11.50 -6.04 -13.35
C ILE A 124 -12.77 -5.55 -12.65
N ALA A 125 -13.70 -6.47 -12.38
CA ALA A 125 -14.80 -6.20 -11.46
C ALA A 125 -14.27 -6.03 -10.02
N PRO A 126 -15.02 -5.38 -9.12
CA PRO A 126 -14.65 -5.32 -7.71
C PRO A 126 -14.40 -6.72 -7.14
N PRO A 127 -13.20 -7.01 -6.59
CA PRO A 127 -12.90 -8.29 -5.98
C PRO A 127 -13.73 -8.48 -4.70
N THR A 128 -14.24 -9.70 -4.51
CA THR A 128 -15.05 -10.06 -3.34
C THR A 128 -14.21 -10.37 -2.10
N ASP A 129 -12.92 -10.61 -2.28
CA ASP A 129 -11.94 -11.05 -1.29
C ASP A 129 -10.91 -9.97 -0.92
N SER A 130 -11.15 -8.70 -1.29
CA SER A 130 -10.24 -7.62 -0.89
C SER A 130 -10.33 -7.30 0.60
N ALA A 131 -9.21 -6.87 1.17
CA ALA A 131 -9.15 -6.38 2.55
C ALA A 131 -9.56 -4.91 2.72
N LEU A 132 -10.19 -4.30 1.72
CA LEU A 132 -10.69 -2.92 1.74
C LEU A 132 -11.70 -2.74 2.90
N ALA A 133 -11.50 -1.73 3.74
CA ALA A 133 -12.28 -1.56 4.96
C ALA A 133 -13.06 -0.23 5.06
N SER A 134 -12.54 0.87 4.51
CA SER A 134 -13.10 2.21 4.68
C SER A 134 -13.98 2.68 3.51
N ALA A 135 -13.67 2.25 2.28
CA ALA A 135 -14.41 2.63 1.08
C ALA A 135 -15.31 1.50 0.58
N SER A 136 -16.38 1.85 -0.14
CA SER A 136 -17.18 0.87 -0.88
C SER A 136 -16.41 0.38 -2.10
N ALA A 137 -16.23 -0.93 -2.26
CA ALA A 137 -15.56 -1.49 -3.44
C ALA A 137 -16.24 -1.06 -4.76
N ASN A 138 -17.56 -0.83 -4.75
CA ASN A 138 -18.33 -0.38 -5.92
C ASN A 138 -18.13 1.11 -6.25
N SER A 139 -17.58 1.90 -5.32
CA SER A 139 -17.23 3.30 -5.57
C SER A 139 -15.89 3.47 -6.29
N LEU A 140 -15.13 2.38 -6.44
CA LEU A 140 -13.79 2.37 -7.03
C LEU A 140 -13.81 1.72 -8.42
N ARG A 141 -12.85 2.11 -9.26
CA ARG A 141 -12.48 1.35 -10.45
C ARG A 141 -11.35 0.41 -10.09
N TRP A 142 -11.50 -0.85 -10.48
CA TRP A 142 -10.54 -1.89 -10.12
C TRP A 142 -9.67 -2.28 -11.31
N TYR A 143 -8.39 -2.47 -11.00
CA TYR A 143 -7.38 -2.93 -11.94
C TYR A 143 -6.60 -4.07 -11.33
N GLU A 144 -6.12 -4.95 -12.20
CA GLU A 144 -5.21 -6.03 -11.85
C GLU A 144 -3.94 -5.89 -12.70
N GLU A 145 -2.78 -5.99 -12.05
CA GLU A 145 -1.47 -6.04 -12.67
C GLU A 145 -0.91 -7.47 -12.53
N ARG A 146 -0.55 -8.07 -13.66
CA ARG A 146 0.07 -9.40 -13.73
C ARG A 146 1.47 -9.30 -14.34
N SER A 147 2.44 -9.98 -13.73
CA SER A 147 3.72 -10.23 -14.36
C SER A 147 3.57 -11.31 -15.44
N VAL A 148 3.82 -10.93 -16.70
CA VAL A 148 3.77 -11.80 -17.88
C VAL A 148 5.16 -12.29 -18.33
N SER A 149 6.21 -11.95 -17.57
CA SER A 149 7.58 -12.45 -17.76
C SER A 149 7.69 -13.97 -17.72
N ARG A 150 8.70 -14.51 -18.42
CA ARG A 150 9.07 -15.93 -18.38
C ARG A 150 10.40 -16.13 -17.63
N PRO A 151 10.56 -17.23 -16.86
CA PRO A 151 9.55 -18.25 -16.58
C PRO A 151 8.49 -17.76 -15.58
N ALA A 152 7.23 -18.18 -15.75
CA ALA A 152 6.12 -17.80 -14.86
C ALA A 152 6.34 -18.18 -13.38
N ALA A 153 7.27 -19.12 -13.11
CA ALA A 153 7.71 -19.46 -11.76
C ALA A 153 8.33 -18.25 -11.01
N ALA A 154 8.94 -17.31 -11.74
CA ALA A 154 9.54 -16.10 -11.17
C ALA A 154 8.53 -14.97 -10.91
N SER A 155 7.31 -15.08 -11.45
CA SER A 155 6.24 -14.10 -11.25
C SER A 155 5.67 -14.18 -9.84
N VAL A 156 5.40 -13.01 -9.26
CA VAL A 156 4.61 -12.86 -8.03
C VAL A 156 3.11 -12.94 -8.36
N PRO A 157 2.24 -13.25 -7.36
CA PRO A 157 0.80 -13.18 -7.55
C PRO A 157 0.34 -11.81 -8.07
N PRO A 158 -0.82 -11.74 -8.73
CA PRO A 158 -1.35 -10.49 -9.28
C PRO A 158 -1.51 -9.42 -8.21
N ALA A 159 -1.18 -8.19 -8.58
CA ALA A 159 -1.47 -7.02 -7.77
C ALA A 159 -2.84 -6.44 -8.15
N ARG A 160 -3.60 -5.93 -7.17
CA ARG A 160 -4.94 -5.36 -7.38
C ARG A 160 -4.97 -3.93 -6.87
N PHE A 161 -5.69 -3.04 -7.56
CA PHE A 161 -5.76 -1.63 -7.23
C PHE A 161 -7.19 -1.12 -7.32
N GLY A 162 -7.65 -0.47 -6.26
CA GLY A 162 -8.91 0.27 -6.22
C GLY A 162 -8.64 1.77 -6.36
N VAL A 163 -9.08 2.35 -7.47
CA VAL A 163 -8.81 3.75 -7.83
C VAL A 163 -10.09 4.58 -7.76
N SER A 164 -10.02 5.68 -7.03
CA SER A 164 -11.05 6.72 -7.03
C SER A 164 -10.76 7.75 -8.12
N PHE A 165 -11.82 8.18 -8.80
CA PHE A 165 -11.80 9.29 -9.75
C PHE A 165 -12.66 10.48 -9.27
N ALA A 166 -13.11 10.46 -8.02
CA ALA A 166 -14.07 11.42 -7.49
C ALA A 166 -13.52 12.86 -7.39
N SER A 167 -12.21 13.01 -7.18
CA SER A 167 -11.54 14.31 -7.02
C SER A 167 -11.01 14.91 -8.34
N GLY A 168 -11.38 14.34 -9.49
CA GLY A 168 -10.93 14.78 -10.82
C GLY A 168 -9.54 14.26 -11.22
N ALA A 169 -8.66 13.99 -10.27
CA ALA A 169 -7.41 13.25 -10.49
C ALA A 169 -7.56 11.81 -9.98
N PRO A 170 -7.02 10.80 -10.69
CA PRO A 170 -7.04 9.42 -10.21
C PRO A 170 -6.21 9.28 -8.94
N GLN A 171 -6.82 8.70 -7.90
CA GLN A 171 -6.17 8.41 -6.62
C GLN A 171 -6.32 6.92 -6.30
N VAL A 172 -5.21 6.23 -6.07
CA VAL A 172 -5.25 4.86 -5.54
C VAL A 172 -5.66 4.94 -4.07
N VAL A 173 -6.85 4.42 -3.76
CA VAL A 173 -7.39 4.33 -2.40
C VAL A 173 -6.93 3.03 -1.74
N TYR A 174 -6.82 1.98 -2.54
CA TYR A 174 -6.46 0.65 -2.10
C TYR A 174 -5.50 -0.02 -3.09
N SER A 175 -4.49 -0.72 -2.58
CA SER A 175 -3.73 -1.67 -3.36
C SER A 175 -3.46 -2.95 -2.59
N GLU A 176 -3.33 -4.07 -3.29
CA GLU A 176 -2.89 -5.35 -2.77
C GLU A 176 -1.79 -5.89 -3.67
N GLN A 177 -0.63 -6.17 -3.10
CA GLN A 177 0.60 -6.45 -3.84
C GLN A 177 1.44 -7.49 -3.10
N CYS A 178 2.10 -8.36 -3.85
CA CYS A 178 2.88 -9.44 -3.30
C CYS A 178 4.37 -9.28 -3.60
N LEU A 179 5.21 -9.43 -2.57
CA LEU A 179 6.66 -9.41 -2.70
C LEU A 179 7.21 -10.78 -3.09
N SER A 180 6.49 -11.83 -2.70
CA SER A 180 6.72 -13.23 -3.03
C SER A 180 5.37 -13.95 -3.12
N ARG A 181 5.37 -15.26 -3.37
CA ARG A 181 4.14 -16.06 -3.40
C ARG A 181 3.46 -16.17 -2.03
N ASP A 182 4.23 -16.06 -0.96
CA ASP A 182 3.78 -16.30 0.41
C ASP A 182 3.72 -15.00 1.23
N LEU A 183 4.04 -13.86 0.62
CA LEU A 183 4.02 -12.55 1.26
C LEU A 183 3.28 -11.54 0.38
N CYS A 184 2.00 -11.37 0.69
CA CYS A 184 1.13 -10.37 0.12
C CYS A 184 0.73 -9.36 1.19
N MET A 185 0.64 -8.10 0.78
CA MET A 185 0.22 -7.00 1.63
C MET A 185 -0.85 -6.18 0.93
N SER A 186 -1.84 -5.71 1.69
CA SER A 186 -2.75 -4.68 1.22
C SER A 186 -2.48 -3.36 1.91
N PHE A 187 -2.75 -2.26 1.22
CA PHE A 187 -2.52 -0.89 1.66
C PHE A 187 -3.78 -0.08 1.37
N GLU A 188 -4.29 0.59 2.40
CA GLU A 188 -5.44 1.46 2.29
C GLU A 188 -5.14 2.77 3.00
N GLN A 189 -5.33 3.90 2.32
CA GLN A 189 -5.22 5.20 3.00
C GLN A 189 -6.31 5.27 4.07
N TRP A 190 -5.90 5.42 5.33
CA TRP A 190 -6.79 5.33 6.47
C TRP A 190 -7.11 6.71 7.01
N THR A 191 -8.40 6.99 7.15
CA THR A 191 -8.90 8.14 7.89
C THR A 191 -9.42 7.64 9.24
N PRO A 192 -8.72 7.91 10.35
CA PRO A 192 -9.18 7.52 11.67
C PRO A 192 -10.60 8.01 11.96
N PRO A 193 -11.41 7.24 12.71
CA PRO A 193 -12.63 7.74 13.30
C PRO A 193 -12.33 9.00 14.12
N ALA A 194 -13.22 10.01 14.07
CA ALA A 194 -13.08 11.18 14.92
C ALA A 194 -13.02 10.75 16.40
N PRO A 195 -12.07 11.29 17.20
CA PRO A 195 -12.01 10.94 18.61
C PRO A 195 -13.35 11.28 19.28
N ALA A 196 -13.84 10.38 20.13
CA ALA A 196 -15.05 10.63 20.90
C ALA A 196 -14.88 11.94 21.68
N ALA A 197 -15.86 12.84 21.59
CA ALA A 197 -15.82 14.12 22.28
C ALA A 197 -15.55 13.88 23.77
N ALA A 198 -14.42 14.39 24.27
CA ALA A 198 -14.08 14.29 25.68
C ALA A 198 -15.23 14.89 26.49
N THR A 199 -15.87 14.07 27.33
CA THR A 199 -16.89 14.55 28.26
C THR A 199 -16.18 15.55 29.16
N ALA A 200 -16.56 16.83 29.05
CA ALA A 200 -15.97 17.90 29.84
C ALA A 200 -16.07 17.50 31.33
N ALA A 201 -14.92 17.28 31.96
CA ALA A 201 -14.85 17.09 33.39
C ALA A 201 -15.43 18.34 34.05
N ARG A 202 -16.61 18.20 34.67
CA ARG A 202 -17.16 19.24 35.55
C ARG A 202 -16.16 19.45 36.67
N ALA A 203 -15.50 20.61 36.67
CA ALA A 203 -14.83 21.09 37.86
C ALA A 203 -15.90 21.29 38.95
N GLY A 204 -15.83 20.45 39.98
CA GLY A 204 -16.63 20.60 41.19
C GLY A 204 -16.18 21.84 41.96
N THR A 205 -17.17 22.58 42.46
CA THR A 205 -17.10 23.81 43.26
C THR A 205 -16.43 23.61 44.60
#